data_AF-A0A536GT88-F1
#
_entry.id   AF-A0A536GT88-F1
#
_cell.length_a   1.000
_cell.length_b   1.000
_cell.length_c   1.000
_cell.angle_alpha   90.00
_cell.angle_beta   90.00
_cell.angle_gamma   90.00
#
_symmetry.space_group_name_H-M   'P 1'
#
loop_
_entity.id
_entity.type
_entity.pdbx_description
1 polymer ?
#
loop_
_entity_poly.entity_id
_entity_poly.type
_entity_poly.pdbx_seq_one_letter_code
_entity_poly.pdbx_strand_id
1 'polypeptide(L)'
;MSCSKGIEISSLKRMTEVIQQEIPALNNRIAALSGPSISFEVAEGKPTAAVIAAYDEAVAVRGRTLLTTSRFRVYTSNDVVGVELGGALKNIVAIGAGFSDGMNYGENGKAAFMTRALAEMARLGIAAGAHPLTFAGLAGIGDLIVTCASPLSRNHQLGRRLAAGEKL
;
A
#
# COMPACT_ATOMS: atom_id res chain seq x y z
N MET A 1 -14.31 5.31 -4.48
CA MET A 1 -13.18 4.86 -3.63
C MET A 1 -12.15 4.23 -4.54
N SER A 2 -10.89 4.65 -4.43
CA SER A 2 -9.75 4.00 -5.10
C SER A 2 -9.23 2.87 -4.23
N CYS A 3 -9.17 1.66 -4.77
CA CYS A 3 -8.43 0.53 -4.21
C CYS A 3 -7.13 0.26 -4.97
N SER A 4 -6.81 1.12 -5.96
CA SER A 4 -5.64 1.01 -6.81
C SER A 4 -4.40 1.49 -6.06
N LYS A 5 -3.33 0.70 -6.11
CA LYS A 5 -2.04 0.97 -5.46
C LYS A 5 -0.99 1.24 -6.53
N GLY A 6 -0.80 2.50 -6.91
CA GLY A 6 0.12 2.89 -7.98
C GLY A 6 0.13 4.40 -8.23
N ILE A 7 0.98 4.81 -9.17
CA ILE A 7 1.14 6.20 -9.62
C ILE A 7 1.02 6.16 -11.15
N GLU A 8 0.27 7.11 -11.73
CA GLU A 8 0.18 7.26 -13.18
C GLU A 8 1.53 7.75 -13.74
N ILE A 9 2.12 7.02 -14.68
CA ILE A 9 3.49 7.28 -15.15
C ILE A 9 3.60 8.61 -15.90
N SER A 10 2.61 8.95 -16.74
CA SER A 10 2.64 10.14 -17.60
C SER A 10 2.56 11.45 -16.81
N SER A 11 1.78 11.46 -15.72
CA SER A 11 1.48 12.67 -14.95
C SER A 11 2.10 12.68 -13.55
N LEU A 12 2.61 11.53 -13.10
CA LEU A 12 3.07 11.27 -11.73
C LEU A 12 1.96 11.46 -10.67
N LYS A 13 0.70 11.40 -11.08
CA LYS A 13 -0.46 11.56 -10.18
C LYS A 13 -0.77 10.29 -9.41
N ARG A 14 -1.21 10.47 -8.18
CA ARG A 14 -1.84 9.43 -7.36
C ARG A 14 -3.23 9.11 -7.91
N MET A 15 -3.76 7.94 -7.56
CA MET A 15 -5.02 7.50 -8.17
C MET A 15 -6.22 8.34 -7.77
N THR A 16 -6.23 8.92 -6.57
CA THR A 16 -7.27 9.87 -6.18
C THR A 16 -7.20 11.15 -7.02
N GLU A 17 -6.02 11.63 -7.38
CA GLU A 17 -5.82 12.82 -8.23
C GLU A 17 -6.25 12.53 -9.68
N VAL A 18 -5.98 11.32 -10.18
CA VAL A 18 -6.49 10.87 -11.48
C VAL A 18 -8.02 10.85 -11.48
N ILE A 19 -8.65 10.24 -10.47
CA ILE A 19 -10.13 10.23 -10.35
C ILE A 19 -10.68 11.65 -10.28
N GLN A 20 -10.00 12.55 -9.55
CA GLN A 20 -10.38 13.95 -9.43
C GLN A 20 -10.35 14.68 -10.77
N GLN A 21 -9.33 14.42 -11.59
CA GLN A 21 -9.19 14.98 -12.92
C GLN A 21 -10.28 14.46 -13.87
N GLU A 22 -10.47 13.14 -13.91
CA GLU A 22 -11.38 12.51 -14.87
C GLU A 22 -12.86 12.68 -14.49
N ILE A 23 -13.15 12.84 -13.20
CA ILE A 23 -14.52 12.99 -12.69
C ILE A 23 -14.61 14.13 -11.63
N PRO A 24 -14.53 15.41 -12.05
CA PRO A 24 -14.51 16.55 -11.12
C PRO A 24 -15.74 16.66 -10.22
N ALA A 25 -16.88 16.13 -10.67
CA ALA A 25 -18.12 16.09 -9.89
C ALA A 25 -17.99 15.26 -8.59
N LEU A 26 -16.96 14.43 -8.46
CA LEU A 26 -16.73 13.56 -7.32
C LEU A 26 -15.69 14.09 -6.33
N ASN A 27 -15.07 15.26 -6.52
CA ASN A 27 -13.93 15.74 -5.69
C ASN A 27 -14.12 15.55 -4.18
N ASN A 28 -15.32 15.84 -3.66
CA ASN A 28 -15.63 15.73 -2.22
C ASN A 28 -16.16 14.34 -1.81
N ARG A 29 -15.99 13.32 -2.65
CA ARG A 29 -16.51 11.95 -2.47
C ARG A 29 -15.45 10.90 -2.80
N ILE A 30 -14.19 11.31 -2.94
CA ILE A 30 -13.07 10.41 -3.23
C ILE A 30 -12.46 9.95 -1.90
N ALA A 31 -12.15 8.66 -1.84
CA ALA A 31 -11.43 8.04 -0.74
C ALA A 31 -10.45 7.00 -1.31
N ALA A 32 -9.33 6.77 -0.65
CA ALA A 32 -8.37 5.72 -0.94
C ALA A 32 -8.44 4.61 0.12
N LEU A 33 -8.33 3.35 -0.28
CA LEU A 33 -8.26 2.20 0.61
C LEU A 33 -6.89 1.52 0.47
N SER A 34 -6.15 1.42 1.57
CA SER A 34 -4.85 0.72 1.61
C SER A 34 -4.65 0.00 2.95
N GLY A 35 -3.60 -0.82 3.05
CA GLY A 35 -3.34 -1.66 4.23
C GLY A 35 -3.06 -3.11 3.87
N PRO A 36 -2.70 -3.93 4.87
CA PRO A 36 -2.40 -5.34 4.68
C PRO A 36 -3.67 -6.12 4.32
N SER A 37 -3.95 -6.25 3.04
CA SER A 37 -5.20 -6.84 2.53
C SER A 37 -4.94 -7.76 1.34
N ILE A 38 -4.20 -8.86 1.56
CA ILE A 38 -3.99 -9.88 0.54
C ILE A 38 -5.36 -10.42 0.10
N SER A 39 -5.67 -10.26 -1.19
CA SER A 39 -7.02 -10.52 -1.73
C SER A 39 -7.51 -11.94 -1.48
N PHE A 40 -6.62 -12.94 -1.55
CA PHE A 40 -6.97 -14.33 -1.26
C PHE A 40 -7.37 -14.53 0.20
N GLU A 41 -6.64 -13.95 1.15
CA GLU A 41 -6.96 -14.07 2.58
C GLU A 41 -8.27 -13.36 2.93
N VAL A 42 -8.52 -12.21 2.30
CA VAL A 42 -9.80 -11.48 2.43
C VAL A 42 -10.95 -12.33 1.88
N ALA A 43 -10.78 -12.98 0.73
CA ALA A 43 -11.80 -13.85 0.13
C ALA A 43 -12.08 -15.11 0.97
N GLU A 44 -11.07 -15.66 1.64
CA GLU A 44 -11.21 -16.76 2.61
C GLU A 44 -11.80 -16.31 3.96
N GLY A 45 -12.02 -15.00 4.14
CA GLY A 45 -12.53 -14.43 5.37
C GLY A 45 -11.57 -14.55 6.54
N LYS A 46 -10.25 -14.49 6.29
CA LYS A 46 -9.23 -14.38 7.35
C LYS A 46 -9.23 -12.96 7.95
N PRO A 47 -8.90 -12.82 9.24
CA PRO A 47 -8.82 -11.50 9.88
C PRO A 47 -7.92 -10.54 9.12
N THR A 48 -8.46 -9.40 8.72
CA THR A 48 -7.78 -8.40 7.90
C THR A 48 -8.04 -7.01 8.44
N ALA A 49 -7.03 -6.13 8.37
CA ALA A 49 -7.15 -4.73 8.74
C ALA A 49 -6.74 -3.81 7.58
N ALA A 50 -7.48 -2.73 7.37
CA ALA A 50 -7.19 -1.75 6.34
C ALA A 50 -7.50 -0.31 6.82
N VAL A 51 -7.01 0.67 6.07
CA VAL A 51 -7.26 2.09 6.28
C VAL A 51 -7.96 2.65 5.07
N ILE A 52 -9.07 3.35 5.31
CA ILE A 52 -9.70 4.22 4.34
C ILE A 52 -9.33 5.68 4.65
N ALA A 53 -8.78 6.38 3.67
CA ALA A 53 -8.44 7.79 3.76
C ALA A 53 -9.31 8.64 2.84
N ALA A 54 -9.80 9.76 3.33
CA ALA A 54 -10.48 10.76 2.52
C ALA A 54 -10.21 12.16 3.08
N TYR A 55 -10.26 13.19 2.23
CA TYR A 55 -10.14 14.58 2.69
C TYR A 55 -11.39 15.02 3.50
N ASP A 56 -12.56 14.50 3.14
CA ASP A 56 -13.80 14.67 3.91
C ASP A 56 -14.00 13.46 4.84
N GLU A 57 -14.01 13.72 6.15
CA GLU A 57 -14.20 12.70 7.18
C GLU A 57 -15.51 11.92 7.00
N ALA A 58 -16.59 12.57 6.58
CA ALA A 58 -17.88 11.91 6.35
C ALA A 58 -17.77 10.83 5.27
N VAL A 59 -16.94 11.05 4.24
CA VAL A 59 -16.67 10.06 3.19
C VAL A 59 -15.88 8.88 3.74
N ALA A 60 -14.84 9.14 4.54
CA ALA A 60 -14.05 8.10 5.18
C ALA A 60 -14.90 7.25 6.14
N VAL A 61 -15.71 7.89 6.97
CA VAL A 61 -16.64 7.22 7.91
C VAL A 61 -17.67 6.39 7.16
N ARG A 62 -18.26 6.93 6.09
CA ARG A 62 -19.22 6.18 5.26
C ARG A 62 -18.59 4.92 4.66
N GLY A 63 -17.38 5.04 4.10
CA GLY A 63 -16.65 3.90 3.56
C GLY A 63 -16.25 2.87 4.62
N ARG A 64 -15.80 3.32 5.81
CA ARG A 64 -15.53 2.45 6.95
C ARG A 64 -16.76 1.64 7.35
N THR A 65 -17.92 2.30 7.49
CA THR A 65 -19.18 1.65 7.88
C THR A 65 -19.63 0.61 6.87
N LEU A 66 -19.47 0.88 5.57
CA LEU A 66 -19.85 -0.05 4.51
C LEU A 66 -18.94 -1.28 4.42
N LEU A 67 -17.66 -1.14 4.73
CA LEU A 67 -16.66 -2.20 4.56
C LEU A 67 -16.37 -3.00 5.83
N THR A 68 -16.64 -2.44 7.01
CA THR A 68 -16.30 -3.12 8.27
C THR A 68 -17.21 -4.32 8.50
N THR A 69 -16.60 -5.48 8.74
CA THR A 69 -17.28 -6.73 9.12
C THR A 69 -16.63 -7.32 10.37
N SER A 70 -17.08 -8.49 10.82
CA SER A 70 -16.45 -9.24 11.92
C SER A 70 -15.02 -9.70 11.60
N ARG A 71 -14.64 -9.76 10.32
CA ARG A 71 -13.34 -10.26 9.83
C ARG A 71 -12.53 -9.22 9.07
N PHE A 72 -13.13 -8.12 8.66
CA PHE A 72 -12.47 -7.03 7.94
C PHE A 72 -12.63 -5.73 8.73
N ARG A 73 -11.58 -5.31 9.43
CA ARG A 73 -11.60 -4.11 10.26
C ARG A 73 -11.04 -2.92 9.48
N VAL A 74 -11.85 -1.86 9.33
CA VAL A 74 -11.42 -0.64 8.64
C VAL A 74 -11.22 0.51 9.63
N TYR A 75 -10.11 1.22 9.49
CA TYR A 75 -9.79 2.45 10.21
C TYR A 75 -9.86 3.65 9.26
N THR A 76 -10.12 4.83 9.80
CA THR A 76 -10.20 6.07 9.02
C THR A 76 -8.91 6.88 9.14
N SER A 77 -8.57 7.61 8.08
CA SER A 77 -7.47 8.58 8.04
C SER A 77 -7.89 9.80 7.23
N ASN A 78 -7.30 10.95 7.50
CA ASN A 78 -7.39 12.15 6.65
C ASN A 78 -6.17 12.30 5.73
N ASP A 79 -5.13 11.49 5.92
CA ASP A 79 -3.90 11.51 5.13
C ASP A 79 -4.04 10.63 3.87
N VAL A 80 -4.74 11.16 2.87
CA VAL A 80 -4.92 10.49 1.56
C VAL A 80 -3.57 10.26 0.88
N VAL A 81 -2.68 11.24 0.95
CA VAL A 81 -1.36 11.21 0.30
C VAL A 81 -0.53 10.06 0.86
N GLY A 82 -0.38 9.97 2.18
CA GLY A 82 0.41 8.92 2.82
C GLY A 82 -0.15 7.53 2.60
N VAL A 83 -1.48 7.37 2.61
CA VAL A 83 -2.14 6.07 2.40
C VAL A 83 -1.93 5.54 0.97
N GLU A 84 -2.04 6.41 -0.04
CA GLU A 84 -1.77 6.02 -1.43
C GLU A 84 -0.29 5.77 -1.69
N LEU A 85 0.59 6.65 -1.24
CA LEU A 85 2.04 6.48 -1.43
C LEU A 85 2.58 5.27 -0.68
N GLY A 86 2.12 5.00 0.54
CA GLY A 86 2.46 3.79 1.27
C GLY A 86 2.08 2.54 0.48
N GLY A 87 0.85 2.48 -0.05
CA GLY A 87 0.37 1.37 -0.86
C GLY A 87 1.09 1.22 -2.20
N ALA A 88 1.43 2.32 -2.87
CA ALA A 88 2.11 2.31 -4.17
C ALA A 88 3.58 1.89 -4.05
N LEU A 89 4.33 2.52 -3.14
CA LEU A 89 5.78 2.35 -3.03
C LEU A 89 6.18 0.99 -2.46
N LYS A 90 5.37 0.42 -1.55
CA LYS A 90 5.65 -0.90 -0.95
C LYS A 90 5.80 -2.03 -2.00
N ASN A 91 5.17 -1.88 -3.17
CA ASN A 91 5.29 -2.86 -4.25
C ASN A 91 6.71 -2.92 -4.83
N ILE A 92 7.39 -1.78 -4.93
CA ILE A 92 8.80 -1.71 -5.38
C ILE A 92 9.69 -2.40 -4.36
N VAL A 93 9.45 -2.13 -3.07
CA VAL A 93 10.19 -2.76 -1.97
C VAL A 93 9.97 -4.27 -1.97
N ALA A 94 8.75 -4.75 -2.23
CA ALA A 94 8.46 -6.18 -2.28
C ALA A 94 9.24 -6.91 -3.38
N ILE A 95 9.53 -6.26 -4.52
CA ILE A 95 10.40 -6.83 -5.56
C ILE A 95 11.82 -7.00 -5.01
N GLY A 96 12.37 -5.98 -4.34
CA GLY A 96 13.69 -6.07 -3.72
C GLY A 96 13.78 -7.13 -2.61
N ALA A 97 12.73 -7.26 -1.80
CA ALA A 97 12.63 -8.31 -0.78
C ALA A 97 12.58 -9.70 -1.41
N GLY A 98 11.83 -9.87 -2.50
CA GLY A 98 11.79 -11.10 -3.28
C GLY A 98 13.13 -11.46 -3.91
N PHE A 99 13.85 -10.45 -4.42
CA PHE A 99 15.20 -10.63 -4.96
C PHE A 99 16.17 -11.09 -3.85
N SER A 100 16.11 -10.46 -2.68
CA SER A 100 16.92 -10.85 -1.51
C SER A 100 16.65 -12.30 -1.08
N ASP A 101 15.38 -12.73 -1.10
CA ASP A 101 15.01 -14.13 -0.84
C ASP A 101 15.60 -15.07 -1.90
N GLY A 102 15.49 -14.72 -3.19
CA GLY A 102 16.01 -15.53 -4.29
C GLY A 102 17.54 -15.66 -4.29
N MET A 103 18.25 -14.64 -3.80
CA MET A 103 19.70 -14.67 -3.61
C MET A 103 20.15 -15.36 -2.31
N ASN A 104 19.21 -15.82 -1.47
CA ASN A 104 19.48 -16.45 -0.19
C ASN A 104 20.33 -15.58 0.78
N TYR A 105 20.08 -14.26 0.81
CA TYR A 105 20.80 -13.32 1.71
C TYR A 105 20.33 -13.37 3.16
N GLY A 106 19.33 -14.20 3.47
CA GLY A 106 18.80 -14.40 4.81
C GLY A 106 17.93 -13.25 5.33
N GLU A 107 17.28 -13.52 6.47
CA GLU A 107 16.29 -12.62 7.06
C GLU A 107 16.89 -11.29 7.57
N ASN A 108 18.15 -11.29 8.03
CA ASN A 108 18.83 -10.07 8.48
C ASN A 108 19.03 -9.06 7.35
N GLY A 109 19.47 -9.54 6.17
CA GLY A 109 19.67 -8.70 4.99
C GLY A 109 18.35 -8.12 4.49
N LYS A 110 17.31 -8.96 4.41
CA LYS A 110 15.95 -8.54 4.03
C LYS A 110 15.37 -7.52 5.01
N ALA A 111 15.50 -7.75 6.31
CA ALA A 111 15.02 -6.83 7.34
C ALA A 111 15.71 -5.47 7.23
N ALA A 112 17.05 -5.45 7.12
CA ALA A 112 17.81 -4.20 6.93
C ALA A 112 17.37 -3.44 5.67
N PHE A 113 17.17 -4.15 4.56
CA PHE A 113 16.64 -3.58 3.33
C PHE A 113 15.24 -2.96 3.52
N MET A 114 14.31 -3.72 4.10
CA MET A 114 12.94 -3.24 4.35
C MET A 114 12.90 -2.02 5.27
N THR A 115 13.71 -1.98 6.32
CA THR A 115 13.79 -0.82 7.23
C THR A 115 14.29 0.43 6.51
N ARG A 116 15.34 0.30 5.67
CA ARG A 116 15.85 1.43 4.87
C ARG A 116 14.83 1.89 3.84
N ALA A 117 14.15 0.96 3.18
CA ALA A 117 13.12 1.26 2.20
C ALA A 117 11.92 1.97 2.83
N LEU A 118 11.50 1.58 4.04
CA LEU A 118 10.45 2.29 4.78
C LEU A 118 10.85 3.75 5.07
N ALA A 119 12.11 3.99 5.44
CA ALA A 119 12.61 5.36 5.64
C ALA A 119 12.63 6.18 4.34
N GLU A 120 12.91 5.56 3.19
CA GLU A 120 12.80 6.19 1.87
C GLU A 120 11.35 6.52 1.51
N MET A 121 10.43 5.57 1.71
CA MET A 121 8.99 5.77 1.52
C MET A 121 8.47 6.95 2.35
N ALA A 122 8.86 7.00 3.62
CA ALA A 122 8.46 8.09 4.51
C ALA A 122 9.02 9.44 4.06
N ARG A 123 10.31 9.52 3.68
CA ARG A 123 10.91 10.77 3.18
C ARG A 123 10.23 11.29 1.92
N LEU A 124 9.96 10.41 0.95
CA LEU A 124 9.23 10.78 -0.26
C LEU A 124 7.80 11.22 0.06
N GLY A 125 7.12 10.48 0.94
CA GLY A 125 5.78 10.82 1.39
C GLY A 125 5.70 12.21 2.03
N ILE A 126 6.62 12.50 2.96
CA ILE A 126 6.70 13.80 3.63
C ILE A 126 6.94 14.92 2.62
N ALA A 127 7.85 14.71 1.66
CA ALA A 127 8.11 15.67 0.59
C ALA A 127 6.87 15.92 -0.28
N ALA A 128 5.98 14.92 -0.42
CA ALA A 128 4.71 15.03 -1.13
C ALA A 128 3.54 15.55 -0.26
N GLY A 129 3.78 15.88 1.01
CA GLY A 129 2.77 16.40 1.94
C GLY A 129 2.03 15.36 2.78
N ALA A 130 2.51 14.11 2.83
CA ALA A 130 1.95 13.07 3.69
C ALA A 130 2.33 13.26 5.16
N HIS A 131 1.52 12.70 6.06
CA HIS A 131 1.79 12.69 7.48
C HIS A 131 2.79 11.56 7.84
N PRO A 132 3.90 11.84 8.55
CA PRO A 132 4.94 10.84 8.86
C PRO A 132 4.40 9.57 9.54
N LEU A 133 3.46 9.73 10.49
CA LEU A 133 2.90 8.59 11.25
C LEU A 133 2.10 7.61 10.38
N THR A 134 1.64 7.99 9.18
CA THR A 134 0.93 7.08 8.27
C THR A 134 1.83 5.92 7.85
N PHE A 135 3.13 6.17 7.69
CA PHE A 135 4.11 5.15 7.32
C PHE A 135 4.39 4.15 8.45
N ALA A 136 4.19 4.55 9.70
CA ALA A 136 4.26 3.66 10.86
C ALA A 136 2.97 2.84 11.08
N GLY A 137 1.91 3.12 10.31
CA GLY A 137 0.61 2.47 10.43
C GLY A 137 0.37 1.33 9.44
N LEU A 138 -0.89 0.88 9.36
CA LEU A 138 -1.34 -0.20 8.49
C LEU A 138 -1.04 0.06 7.00
N ALA A 139 -1.24 1.29 6.51
CA ALA A 139 -1.03 1.64 5.10
C ALA A 139 0.45 1.78 4.71
N GLY A 140 1.36 1.87 5.70
CA GLY A 140 2.81 1.90 5.50
C GLY A 140 3.43 0.56 5.85
N ILE A 141 4.03 0.47 7.04
CA ILE A 141 4.76 -0.71 7.51
C ILE A 141 3.90 -1.98 7.53
N GLY A 142 2.60 -1.88 7.87
CA GLY A 142 1.71 -3.05 7.90
C GLY A 142 1.59 -3.73 6.53
N ASP A 143 1.22 -2.96 5.51
CA ASP A 143 1.11 -3.45 4.13
C ASP A 143 2.50 -3.84 3.56
N LEU A 144 3.56 -3.11 3.94
CA LEU A 144 4.92 -3.45 3.54
C LEU A 144 5.33 -4.84 4.04
N ILE A 145 5.14 -5.12 5.33
CA ILE A 145 5.51 -6.41 5.94
C ILE A 145 4.80 -7.56 5.24
N VAL A 146 3.46 -7.49 5.12
CA VAL A 146 2.70 -8.60 4.54
C VAL A 146 3.10 -8.84 3.08
N THR A 147 3.44 -7.79 2.35
CA THR A 147 3.80 -7.88 0.92
C THR A 147 5.22 -8.40 0.72
N CYS A 148 6.14 -8.11 1.64
CA CYS A 148 7.52 -8.60 1.59
C CYS A 148 7.69 -10.00 2.19
N ALA A 149 6.79 -10.42 3.09
CA ALA A 149 6.85 -11.73 3.72
C ALA A 149 6.03 -12.79 2.97
N SER A 150 4.94 -12.39 2.30
CA SER A 150 4.01 -13.36 1.72
C SER A 150 4.48 -13.89 0.37
N PRO A 151 4.56 -15.23 0.20
CA PRO A 151 4.80 -15.83 -1.12
C PRO A 151 3.62 -15.58 -2.09
N LEU A 152 2.45 -15.15 -1.61
CA LEU A 152 1.29 -14.81 -2.44
C LEU A 152 1.42 -13.42 -3.10
N SER A 153 2.43 -12.63 -2.71
CA SER A 153 2.69 -11.32 -3.29
C SER A 153 3.30 -11.48 -4.69
N ARG A 154 2.58 -11.02 -5.72
CA ARG A 154 3.06 -11.03 -7.12
C ARG A 154 4.38 -10.28 -7.30
N ASN A 155 4.55 -9.16 -6.59
CA ASN A 155 5.79 -8.37 -6.64
C ASN A 155 6.95 -9.10 -5.96
N HIS A 156 6.68 -9.79 -4.87
CA HIS A 156 7.68 -10.64 -4.22
C HIS A 156 8.12 -11.80 -5.11
N GLN A 157 7.16 -12.49 -5.74
CA GLN A 157 7.42 -13.54 -6.72
C GLN A 157 8.25 -13.03 -7.89
N LEU A 158 7.90 -11.85 -8.43
CA LEU A 158 8.68 -11.19 -9.48
C LEU A 158 10.14 -11.00 -9.05
N GLY A 159 10.38 -10.51 -7.83
CA GLY A 159 11.72 -10.39 -7.26
C GLY A 159 12.49 -11.71 -7.23
N ARG A 160 11.87 -12.79 -6.77
CA ARG A 160 12.50 -14.13 -6.74
C ARG A 160 12.87 -14.63 -8.13
N ARG A 161 11.98 -14.45 -9.10
CA ARG A 161 12.20 -14.89 -10.50
C ARG A 161 13.34 -14.11 -11.16
N LEU A 162 13.44 -12.80 -10.88
CA LEU A 162 14.57 -11.98 -11.30
C LEU A 162 15.89 -12.48 -10.71
N ALA A 163 15.92 -12.84 -9.42
CA ALA A 163 17.12 -13.40 -8.78
C ALA A 163 17.52 -14.76 -9.38
N ALA A 164 16.56 -15.55 -9.85
CA ALA A 164 16.80 -16.81 -10.56
C ALA A 164 17.29 -16.63 -12.02
N GLY A 165 17.37 -15.39 -12.51
CA GLY A 165 17.78 -15.10 -13.89
C GLY A 165 16.74 -15.45 -14.95
N GLU A 166 15.46 -15.58 -14.57
CA GLU A 166 14.37 -15.83 -15.52
C GLU A 166 14.21 -14.64 -16.49
N LYS A 167 13.95 -14.94 -17.76
CA LYS A 167 13.46 -13.94 -18.72
C LYS A 167 11.96 -13.74 -18.50
N LEU A 168 11.55 -12.48 -18.36
CA LEU A 168 10.19 -12.05 -18.01
C LEU A 168 9.53 -11.27 -19.14
#